data_AF-A0A952AXP1-F1
#
_entry.id   AF-A0A952AXP1-F1
#
_cell.length_a   1.000
_cell.length_b   1.000
_cell.length_c   1.000
_cell.angle_alpha   90.00
_cell.angle_beta   90.00
_cell.angle_gamma   90.00
#
_symmetry.space_group_name_H-M   'P 1'
#
loop_
_entity.id
_entity.type
_entity.pdbx_description
1 polymer ?
#
loop_
_entity_poly.entity_id
_entity_poly.type
_entity_poly.pdbx_seq_one_letter_code
_entity_poly.pdbx_strand_id
1 'polypeptide(L)'
;MAAKIIKVELANDLSVIAERYGISMFSCCGDYLVNGSIEKAHCIDGGIIESLFFPDGLRYKDKPTRKECGCSASSDIGAYDTCPHGCVYCYANMNKQKARESFNNHDTESAFLGYGKSQSDRWLDEMKFSRSKSNILF
;
A
#
# COMPACT_ATOMS: atom_id res chain seq x y z
N MET A 1 23.94 5.43 -21.13
CA MET A 1 24.39 4.01 -21.15
C MET A 1 25.24 3.69 -19.92
N ALA A 2 26.38 4.35 -19.71
CA ALA A 2 27.29 4.10 -18.58
C ALA A 2 26.63 4.17 -17.19
N ALA A 3 25.84 5.21 -16.89
CA ALA A 3 25.16 5.33 -15.61
C ALA A 3 24.14 4.21 -15.31
N LYS A 4 23.56 3.59 -16.36
CA LYS A 4 22.65 2.45 -16.19
C LYS A 4 23.42 1.16 -15.87
N ILE A 5 24.59 0.99 -16.48
CA ILE A 5 25.50 -0.14 -16.22
C ILE A 5 25.97 -0.12 -14.75
N ILE A 6 26.43 1.03 -14.27
CA ILE A 6 26.88 1.19 -12.87
C ILE A 6 25.78 0.81 -11.87
N LYS A 7 24.52 1.18 -12.14
CA LYS A 7 23.38 0.83 -11.27
C LYS A 7 23.11 -0.68 -11.23
N VAL A 8 23.23 -1.35 -12.38
CA VAL A 8 23.04 -2.81 -12.47
C VAL A 8 24.16 -3.54 -11.75
N GLU A 9 25.41 -3.13 -11.97
CA GLU A 9 26.58 -3.70 -11.30
C GLU A 9 26.46 -3.56 -9.77
N LEU A 10 26.18 -2.35 -9.29
CA LEU A 10 26.00 -2.10 -7.85
C LEU A 10 24.84 -2.93 -7.27
N ALA A 11 23.72 -3.03 -7.98
CA ALA A 11 22.58 -3.82 -7.50
C ALA A 11 22.94 -5.32 -7.40
N ASN A 12 23.72 -5.84 -8.34
CA ASN A 12 24.19 -7.23 -8.30
C ASN A 12 25.20 -7.47 -7.17
N ASP A 13 26.11 -6.52 -6.93
CA ASP A 13 27.04 -6.63 -5.79
C ASP A 13 26.26 -6.66 -4.46
N LEU A 14 25.21 -5.85 -4.36
CA LEU A 14 24.33 -5.84 -3.19
C LEU A 14 23.51 -7.12 -3.05
N SER A 15 23.03 -7.73 -4.15
CA SER A 15 22.30 -9.01 -4.05
C SER A 15 23.19 -10.14 -3.54
N VAL A 16 24.45 -10.20 -3.97
CA VAL A 16 25.45 -11.16 -3.46
C VAL A 16 25.73 -10.95 -1.97
N ILE A 17 25.77 -9.70 -1.51
CA ILE A 17 25.89 -9.42 -0.07
C ILE A 17 24.64 -9.89 0.66
N ALA A 18 23.45 -9.52 0.19
CA ALA A 18 22.18 -9.84 0.82
C ALA A 18 21.98 -11.37 0.96
N GLU A 19 22.27 -12.13 -0.09
CA GLU A 19 22.18 -13.60 -0.10
C GLU A 19 23.06 -14.26 0.96
N ARG A 20 24.30 -13.78 1.15
CA ARG A 20 25.21 -14.28 2.20
C ARG A 20 24.66 -14.12 3.61
N TYR A 21 23.72 -13.20 3.82
CA TYR A 21 23.05 -12.96 5.09
C TYR A 21 21.60 -13.46 5.12
N GLY A 22 21.15 -14.20 4.09
CA GLY A 22 19.78 -14.72 4.01
C GLY A 22 18.73 -13.63 3.81
N ILE A 23 19.11 -12.50 3.21
CA ILE A 23 18.22 -11.37 2.91
C ILE A 23 17.83 -11.44 1.43
N SER A 24 16.53 -11.51 1.16
CA SER A 24 16.00 -11.39 -0.21
C SER A 24 15.99 -9.93 -0.67
N MET A 25 16.40 -9.69 -1.91
CA MET A 25 16.46 -8.34 -2.47
C MET A 25 15.36 -8.10 -3.50
N PHE A 26 14.72 -6.93 -3.42
CA PHE A 26 13.60 -6.56 -4.29
C PHE A 26 13.80 -5.17 -4.91
N SER A 27 13.30 -4.96 -6.13
CA SER A 27 13.32 -3.68 -6.85
C SER A 27 11.91 -3.19 -7.19
N CYS A 28 11.59 -1.95 -6.79
CA CYS A 28 10.32 -1.29 -7.14
C CYS A 28 10.54 -0.25 -8.24
N CYS A 29 9.73 -0.28 -9.30
CA CYS A 29 9.80 0.69 -10.41
C CYS A 29 11.19 0.73 -11.09
N GLY A 30 11.81 -0.43 -11.26
CA GLY A 30 13.17 -0.56 -11.78
C GLY A 30 13.40 -1.94 -12.38
N ASP A 31 12.63 -2.29 -13.41
CA ASP A 31 12.56 -3.67 -13.94
C ASP A 31 13.87 -4.10 -14.60
N TYR A 32 14.67 -3.13 -15.04
CA TYR A 32 16.01 -3.38 -15.57
C TYR A 32 17.02 -3.91 -14.52
N LEU A 33 16.66 -3.91 -13.23
CA LEU A 33 17.46 -4.47 -12.15
C LEU A 33 17.02 -5.91 -11.79
N VAL A 34 15.85 -6.37 -12.24
CA VAL A 34 15.32 -7.69 -11.91
C VAL A 34 16.03 -8.76 -12.74
N ASN A 35 16.61 -9.77 -12.09
CA ASN A 35 17.45 -10.77 -12.76
C ASN A 35 17.58 -12.13 -12.04
N GLY A 36 16.63 -12.49 -11.18
CA GLY A 36 16.61 -13.77 -10.46
C GLY A 36 17.27 -13.73 -9.07
N SER A 37 18.34 -12.96 -8.89
CA SER A 37 18.87 -12.63 -7.56
C SER A 37 18.20 -11.39 -6.94
N ILE A 38 17.51 -10.62 -7.78
CA ILE A 38 16.74 -9.43 -7.42
C ILE A 38 15.34 -9.64 -7.97
N GLU A 39 14.35 -9.64 -7.08
CA GLU A 39 12.95 -9.88 -7.41
C GLU A 39 12.18 -8.56 -7.61
N LYS A 40 10.97 -8.67 -8.14
CA LYS A 40 10.05 -7.53 -8.29
C LYS A 40 9.46 -7.17 -6.93
N ALA A 41 9.53 -5.89 -6.54
CA ALA A 41 8.92 -5.44 -5.30
C ALA A 41 7.42 -5.11 -5.48
N HIS A 42 6.65 -5.45 -4.45
CA HIS A 42 5.25 -5.14 -4.28
C HIS A 42 5.06 -4.51 -2.90
N CYS A 43 4.56 -3.27 -2.80
CA CYS A 43 4.18 -2.69 -1.50
C CYS A 43 2.91 -3.34 -0.94
N ILE A 44 1.98 -3.67 -1.84
CA ILE A 44 0.82 -4.50 -1.55
C ILE A 44 0.92 -5.70 -2.48
N ASP A 45 1.19 -6.88 -1.90
CA ASP A 45 1.45 -8.11 -2.63
C ASP A 45 0.27 -9.07 -2.47
N GLY A 46 -0.53 -9.21 -3.53
CA GLY A 46 -1.68 -10.10 -3.53
C GLY A 46 -1.31 -11.57 -3.36
N GLY A 47 -0.14 -12.01 -3.84
CA GLY A 47 0.32 -13.39 -3.71
C GLY A 47 0.75 -13.71 -2.28
N ILE A 48 1.44 -12.78 -1.62
CA ILE A 48 1.73 -12.92 -0.17
C ILE A 48 0.43 -12.91 0.62
N ILE A 49 -0.49 -11.97 0.36
CA ILE A 49 -1.78 -11.90 1.06
C ILE A 49 -2.59 -13.19 0.86
N GLU A 50 -2.66 -13.71 -0.37
CA GLU A 50 -3.29 -14.97 -0.70
C GLU A 50 -2.69 -16.11 0.14
N SER A 51 -1.37 -16.29 0.09
CA SER A 51 -0.69 -17.40 0.78
C SER A 51 -0.84 -17.36 2.30
N LEU A 52 -0.90 -16.18 2.91
CA LEU A 52 -0.99 -16.01 4.36
C LEU A 52 -2.42 -16.14 4.90
N PHE A 53 -3.42 -15.66 4.16
CA PHE A 53 -4.77 -15.46 4.69
C PHE A 53 -5.88 -16.18 3.91
N PHE A 54 -5.60 -16.64 2.70
CA PHE A 54 -6.60 -17.25 1.81
C PHE A 54 -6.03 -18.55 1.19
N PRO A 55 -5.86 -19.61 2.00
CA PRO A 55 -5.32 -20.88 1.52
C PRO A 55 -6.17 -21.54 0.41
N ASP A 56 -7.46 -21.21 0.35
CA ASP A 56 -8.39 -21.65 -0.70
C ASP A 56 -8.35 -20.77 -1.96
N GLY A 57 -7.46 -19.78 -1.99
CA GLY A 57 -7.26 -18.83 -3.07
C GLY A 57 -7.92 -17.46 -2.85
N LEU A 58 -7.30 -16.42 -3.40
CA LEU A 58 -7.74 -15.03 -3.40
C LEU A 58 -7.65 -14.47 -4.81
N ARG A 59 -8.78 -14.02 -5.35
CA ARG A 59 -8.77 -13.27 -6.61
C ARG A 59 -8.37 -11.83 -6.35
N TYR A 60 -7.17 -11.46 -6.77
CA TYR A 60 -6.68 -10.09 -6.80
C TYR A 60 -6.32 -9.66 -8.23
N LYS A 61 -6.11 -8.35 -8.40
CA LYS A 61 -5.68 -7.75 -9.67
C LYS A 61 -4.46 -6.88 -9.43
N ASP A 62 -3.64 -6.70 -10.46
CA ASP A 62 -2.58 -5.70 -10.43
C ASP A 62 -3.17 -4.29 -10.60
N LYS A 63 -2.69 -3.35 -9.78
CA LYS A 63 -3.07 -1.93 -9.87
C LYS A 63 -1.85 -1.06 -9.57
N PRO A 64 -0.87 -1.04 -10.50
CA PRO A 64 0.34 -0.26 -10.32
C PRO A 64 0.03 1.23 -10.16
N THR A 65 0.65 1.90 -9.17
CA THR A 65 0.51 3.35 -8.97
C THR A 65 1.53 4.16 -9.79
N ARG A 66 2.55 3.50 -10.32
CA ARG A 66 3.63 4.08 -11.13
C ARG A 66 4.02 3.09 -12.22
N LYS A 67 4.70 3.57 -13.26
CA LYS A 67 5.30 2.71 -14.28
C LYS A 67 6.23 1.70 -13.59
N GLU A 68 6.15 0.43 -13.99
CA GLU A 68 6.96 -0.66 -13.40
C GLU A 68 6.68 -0.90 -11.90
N CYS A 69 5.54 -0.46 -11.35
CA CYS A 69 5.12 -0.88 -10.01
C CYS A 69 4.54 -2.30 -10.06
N GLY A 70 4.80 -3.14 -9.05
CA GLY A 70 4.23 -4.49 -8.95
C GLY A 70 2.90 -4.55 -8.19
N CYS A 71 2.52 -3.52 -7.44
CA CYS A 71 1.47 -3.62 -6.43
C CYS A 71 0.12 -4.12 -6.96
N SER A 72 -0.53 -4.97 -6.17
CA SER A 72 -1.91 -5.37 -6.35
C SER A 72 -2.89 -4.23 -5.99
N ALA A 73 -4.13 -4.39 -6.44
CA ALA A 73 -5.24 -3.48 -6.16
C ALA A 73 -5.45 -3.31 -4.67
N SER A 74 -5.43 -2.05 -4.24
CA SER A 74 -5.67 -1.65 -2.87
C SER A 74 -6.34 -0.28 -2.82
N SER A 75 -6.87 0.02 -1.64
CA SER A 75 -7.43 1.31 -1.28
C SER A 75 -6.79 1.75 0.04
N ASP A 76 -6.37 3.00 0.11
CA ASP A 76 -5.91 3.62 1.35
C ASP A 76 -7.11 3.83 2.28
N ILE A 77 -6.93 3.52 3.58
CA ILE A 77 -7.96 3.68 4.62
C ILE A 77 -7.63 4.82 5.60
N GLY A 78 -6.52 5.51 5.37
CA GLY A 78 -6.08 6.63 6.18
C GLY A 78 -6.94 7.88 5.95
N ALA A 79 -7.02 8.72 6.98
CA ALA A 79 -7.69 10.00 6.91
C ALA A 79 -6.74 11.09 7.42
N TYR A 80 -6.51 12.11 6.60
CA TYR A 80 -5.65 13.23 6.97
C TYR A 80 -6.31 14.12 8.02
N ASP A 81 -5.50 14.82 8.80
CA ASP A 81 -5.94 15.71 9.88
C ASP A 81 -6.94 15.02 10.85
N THR A 82 -6.69 13.76 11.21
CA THR A 82 -7.50 13.02 12.21
C THR A 82 -6.70 12.55 13.43
N CYS A 83 -5.37 12.47 13.32
CA CYS A 83 -4.50 11.96 14.37
C CYS A 83 -4.01 13.07 15.33
N PRO A 84 -4.31 13.02 16.64
CA PRO A 84 -4.01 14.10 17.58
C PRO A 84 -2.55 14.11 18.09
N HIS A 85 -1.68 13.19 17.65
CA HIS A 85 -0.31 13.03 18.19
C HIS A 85 0.61 14.24 17.92
N GLY A 86 0.34 15.04 16.89
CA GLY A 86 1.05 16.31 16.66
C GLY A 86 2.53 16.19 16.28
N CYS A 87 2.96 15.05 15.74
CA CYS A 87 4.35 14.80 15.35
C CYS A 87 4.88 15.89 14.40
N VAL A 88 6.10 16.38 14.66
CA VAL A 88 6.73 17.48 13.90
C VAL A 88 6.98 17.11 12.44
N TYR A 89 7.15 15.82 12.15
CA TYR A 89 7.43 15.28 10.82
C TYR A 89 6.20 14.67 10.12
N CYS A 90 4.99 14.83 10.67
CA CYS A 90 3.81 14.19 10.09
C CYS A 90 3.40 14.87 8.78
N TYR A 91 3.39 14.13 7.67
CA TYR A 91 2.86 14.63 6.40
C TYR A 91 1.33 14.57 6.31
N ALA A 92 0.69 13.67 7.07
CA ALA A 92 -0.75 13.42 7.03
C ALA A 92 -1.56 14.35 7.96
N ASN A 93 -0.91 15.13 8.80
CA ASN A 93 -1.55 16.09 9.71
C ASN A 93 -0.99 17.48 9.46
N MET A 94 -1.55 18.14 8.45
CA MET A 94 -1.15 19.48 8.03
C MET A 94 -1.69 20.55 8.99
N ASN A 95 -2.83 20.28 9.64
CA ASN A 95 -3.43 21.18 10.61
C ASN A 95 -3.70 20.48 11.95
N LYS A 96 -2.81 20.73 12.92
CA LYS A 96 -2.87 20.14 14.26
C LYS A 96 -4.17 20.47 15.01
N GLN A 97 -4.72 21.67 14.83
CA GLN A 97 -5.97 22.07 15.46
C GLN A 97 -7.13 21.27 14.88
N LYS A 98 -7.22 21.21 13.56
CA LYS A 98 -8.24 20.41 12.86
C LYS A 98 -8.15 18.94 13.26
N ALA A 99 -6.95 18.37 13.38
CA ALA A 99 -6.78 17.01 13.85
C ALA A 99 -7.27 16.79 15.29
N ARG A 100 -7.06 17.77 16.17
CA ARG A 100 -7.60 17.71 17.53
C ARG A 100 -9.12 17.77 17.54
N GLU A 101 -9.71 18.64 16.72
CA GLU A 101 -11.16 18.75 16.56
C GLU A 101 -11.77 17.47 15.98
N SER A 102 -11.19 16.92 14.91
CA SER A 102 -11.59 15.63 14.32
C SER A 102 -11.53 14.50 15.34
N PHE A 103 -10.47 14.44 16.14
CA PHE A 103 -10.33 13.43 17.20
C PHE A 103 -11.40 13.58 18.28
N ASN A 104 -11.66 14.81 18.74
CA ASN A 104 -12.68 15.07 19.75
C ASN A 104 -14.10 14.77 19.26
N ASN A 105 -14.36 14.97 17.96
CA ASN A 105 -15.63 14.70 17.30
C ASN A 105 -15.67 13.29 16.68
N HIS A 106 -14.78 12.39 17.07
CA HIS A 106 -14.74 11.03 16.53
C HIS A 106 -16.03 10.29 16.90
N ASP A 107 -16.74 9.85 15.86
CA ASP A 107 -17.91 9.00 15.99
C ASP A 107 -17.47 7.52 15.99
N THR A 108 -17.62 6.84 17.12
CA THR A 108 -17.18 5.44 17.29
C THR A 108 -18.04 4.45 16.51
N GLU A 109 -19.23 4.86 16.08
CA GLU A 109 -20.13 4.03 15.26
C GLU A 109 -19.88 4.23 13.76
N SER A 110 -18.99 5.16 13.40
CA SER A 110 -18.61 5.40 12.02
C SER A 110 -17.55 4.41 11.54
N ALA A 111 -17.75 3.85 10.34
CA ALA A 111 -16.79 2.94 9.73
C ALA A 111 -15.51 3.64 9.20
N PHE A 112 -15.54 4.97 9.00
CA PHE A 112 -14.42 5.72 8.44
C PHE A 112 -13.99 6.85 9.39
N LEU A 113 -12.66 6.99 9.56
CA LEU A 113 -12.08 8.04 10.40
C LEU A 113 -12.37 9.44 9.84
N GLY A 114 -12.75 10.37 10.73
CA GLY A 114 -13.01 11.77 10.38
C GLY A 114 -14.39 12.05 9.76
N TYR A 115 -15.26 11.05 9.69
CA TYR A 115 -16.62 11.17 9.17
C TYR A 115 -17.64 10.63 10.16
N GLY A 116 -18.87 11.14 10.14
CA GLY A 116 -19.97 10.62 10.96
C GLY A 116 -20.63 9.37 10.37
N LYS A 117 -21.31 8.59 11.21
CA LYS A 117 -21.94 7.31 10.85
C LYS A 117 -22.85 7.41 9.62
N SER A 118 -23.71 8.41 9.54
CA SER A 118 -24.68 8.56 8.44
C SER A 118 -24.00 8.68 7.06
N GLN A 119 -22.88 9.40 7.00
CA GLN A 119 -22.10 9.53 5.77
C GLN A 119 -21.36 8.22 5.44
N SER A 120 -20.78 7.58 6.45
CA SER A 120 -20.08 6.31 6.32
C SER A 120 -21.01 5.19 5.84
N ASP A 121 -22.20 5.07 6.41
CA ASP A 121 -23.21 4.09 6.02
C ASP A 121 -23.60 4.23 4.53
N ARG A 122 -23.80 5.47 4.07
CA ARG A 122 -24.11 5.75 2.65
C ARG A 122 -23.01 5.24 1.73
N TRP A 123 -21.73 5.49 2.06
CA TRP A 123 -20.61 5.01 1.25
C TRP A 123 -20.49 3.48 1.27
N LEU A 124 -20.72 2.85 2.42
CA LEU A 124 -20.74 1.39 2.51
C LEU A 124 -21.81 0.79 1.60
N ASP A 125 -22.99 1.40 1.53
CA ASP A 125 -24.07 0.94 0.65
C ASP A 125 -23.74 1.14 -0.84
N GLU A 126 -23.11 2.26 -1.20
CA GLU A 126 -22.57 2.48 -2.56
C GLU A 126 -21.51 1.41 -2.94
N MET A 127 -20.63 1.04 -2.00
CA MET A 127 -19.61 0.00 -2.21
C MET A 127 -20.20 -1.41 -2.32
N LYS A 128 -21.26 -1.74 -1.57
CA LYS A 128 -21.96 -3.02 -1.70
C LYS A 128 -22.60 -3.16 -3.09
N PHE A 129 -23.20 -2.09 -3.59
CA PHE A 129 -23.83 -2.06 -4.91
C PHE A 129 -22.81 -2.20 -6.05
N SER A 130 -21.59 -1.66 -5.90
CA SER A 130 -20.53 -1.83 -6.90
C SER A 130 -19.95 -3.26 -6.88
N ARG A 131 -19.78 -3.87 -5.70
CA ARG A 131 -19.30 -5.27 -5.56
C ARG A 131 -20.28 -6.30 -6.11
N SER A 132 -21.59 -6.09 -6.01
CA SER A 132 -22.57 -7.02 -6.61
C SER A 132 -22.49 -7.10 -8.14
N LYS A 133 -21.79 -6.17 -8.80
CA LYS A 133 -21.53 -6.16 -10.24
C LYS A 133 -20.12 -6.64 -10.62
N SER A 134 -19.26 -6.94 -9.66
CA SER A 134 -17.86 -7.34 -9.90
C SER A 134 -17.40 -8.35 -8.86
N ASN A 135 -17.18 -9.60 -9.26
CA ASN A 135 -16.66 -10.69 -8.40
C ASN A 135 -15.16 -10.53 -8.04
N ILE A 136 -14.74 -9.32 -7.70
CA ILE A 136 -13.36 -8.98 -7.34
C ILE A 136 -13.39 -8.25 -6.00
N LEU A 137 -12.58 -8.73 -5.06
CA LEU A 137 -12.19 -7.93 -3.90
C LEU A 137 -11.11 -6.97 -4.41
N PHE A 138 -11.47 -5.69 -4.54
CA PHE A 138 -10.65 -4.53 -4.96
C PHE A 138 -10.55 -4.23 -6.48
#